data_AF-A0A7X1ZRX5-F1
#
_entry.id   AF-A0A7X1ZRX5-F1
#
_cell.length_a   1.000
_cell.length_b   1.000
_cell.length_c   1.000
_cell.angle_alpha   90.00
_cell.angle_beta   90.00
_cell.angle_gamma   90.00
#
_symmetry.space_group_name_H-M   'P 1'
#
loop_
_entity.id
_entity.type
_entity.pdbx_description
1 polymer ?
#
loop_
_entity_poly.entity_id
_entity_poly.type
_entity_poly.pdbx_seq_one_letter_code
_entity_poly.pdbx_strand_id
1 'polypeptide(L)' 'MKRATMKKKLIPIAKSLRKRMTDAEIKLWRHLYRKQPGIRFRRQRTIGNYMVDLVSFEAGVVIALDGSQHLSSQQH' A
#
# COMPACT_ATOMS: atom_id res chain seq x y z
N MET A 1 22.16 -12.64 -6.97
CA MET A 1 21.34 -11.68 -7.75
C MET A 1 19.87 -12.13 -7.81
N LYS A 2 18.98 -11.63 -6.91
CA LYS A 2 17.52 -11.94 -6.92
C LYS A 2 16.61 -10.69 -6.85
N ARG A 3 17.17 -9.48 -6.91
CA ARG A 3 16.45 -8.21 -6.67
C ARG A 3 15.58 -7.72 -7.84
N ALA A 4 15.87 -8.12 -9.09
CA ALA A 4 15.19 -7.59 -10.27
C ALA A 4 13.87 -8.31 -10.61
N THR A 5 13.79 -9.62 -10.36
CA THR A 5 12.67 -10.47 -10.80
C THR A 5 11.41 -10.30 -9.94
N MET A 6 11.56 -10.13 -8.62
CA MET A 6 10.45 -9.90 -7.68
C MET A 6 9.77 -8.54 -7.90
N LYS A 7 10.57 -7.48 -8.13
CA LYS A 7 10.05 -6.15 -8.46
C LYS A 7 9.11 -6.16 -9.66
N LYS A 8 9.40 -6.97 -10.69
CA LYS A 8 8.57 -7.09 -11.89
C LYS A 8 7.17 -7.66 -11.61
N LYS A 9 7.02 -8.59 -10.64
CA LYS A 9 5.72 -9.20 -10.30
C LYS A 9 4.81 -8.28 -9.45
N LEU A 10 5.39 -7.50 -8.55
CA LEU A 10 4.60 -6.66 -7.62
C LEU A 10 4.08 -5.35 -8.25
N ILE A 11 4.71 -4.86 -9.33
CA ILE A 11 4.31 -3.61 -9.99
C ILE A 11 2.91 -3.71 -10.64
N PRO A 12 2.58 -4.75 -11.41
CA PRO A 12 1.22 -4.95 -11.94
C PRO A 12 0.16 -5.07 -10.83
N ILE A 13 0.46 -5.84 -9.78
CA ILE A 13 -0.42 -6.03 -8.62
C ILE A 13 -0.69 -4.67 -7.95
N ALA A 14 0.35 -3.85 -7.74
CA ALA A 14 0.21 -2.53 -7.13
C ALA A 14 -0.64 -1.58 -7.98
N LYS A 15 -0.50 -1.63 -9.31
CA LYS A 15 -1.36 -0.86 -10.21
C LYS A 15 -2.81 -1.30 -10.10
N SER A 16 -3.04 -2.60 -10.00
CA SER A 16 -4.39 -3.17 -9.90
C SER A 16 -5.07 -2.83 -8.58
N LEU A 17 -4.33 -2.91 -7.47
CA LEU A 17 -4.83 -2.55 -6.15
C LEU A 17 -5.16 -1.05 -6.08
N ARG A 18 -4.49 -0.19 -6.85
CA ARG A 18 -4.80 1.27 -6.84
C ARG A 18 -6.17 1.58 -7.41
N LYS A 19 -6.71 0.66 -8.20
CA LYS A 19 -8.06 0.71 -8.77
C LYS A 19 -9.08 -0.01 -7.88
N ARG A 20 -8.63 -0.86 -6.96
CA ARG A 20 -9.46 -1.73 -6.10
C ARG A 20 -9.13 -1.53 -4.62
N MET A 21 -9.02 -0.27 -4.19
CA MET A 21 -8.92 0.05 -2.76
C MET A 21 -10.26 -0.23 -2.10
N THR A 22 -10.24 -0.71 -0.86
CA THR A 22 -11.45 -0.82 -0.05
C THR A 22 -12.01 0.57 0.29
N ASP A 23 -13.30 0.64 0.66
CA ASP A 23 -13.91 1.91 1.08
C ASP A 23 -13.19 2.53 2.29
N ALA A 24 -12.71 1.69 3.21
CA ALA A 24 -11.91 2.12 4.35
C ALA A 24 -10.59 2.76 3.90
N GLU A 25 -9.85 2.11 3.00
CA GLU A 25 -8.62 2.66 2.42
C GLU A 25 -8.87 3.97 1.66
N ILE A 26 -9.95 4.05 0.87
CA ILE A 26 -10.30 5.26 0.11
C ILE A 26 -10.58 6.43 1.07
N LYS A 27 -11.36 6.20 2.12
CA LYS A 27 -11.67 7.21 3.13
C LYS A 27 -10.40 7.70 3.84
N LEU A 28 -9.54 6.78 4.28
CA LEU A 28 -8.29 7.14 4.94
C LEU A 28 -7.34 7.89 3.98
N TRP A 29 -7.22 7.42 2.74
CA TRP A 29 -6.39 8.08 1.73
C TRP A 29 -6.83 9.52 1.46
N ARG A 30 -8.14 9.75 1.29
CA ARG A 30 -8.67 11.11 1.09
C ARG A 30 -8.37 12.03 2.26
N HIS A 31 -8.40 11.52 3.49
CA HIS A 31 -8.08 12.28 4.69
C HIS A 31 -6.58 12.65 4.73
N LEU A 32 -5.69 11.68 4.54
CA LEU A 32 -4.25 11.89 4.62
C LEU A 32 -3.68 12.69 3.45
N TYR A 33 -4.22 12.51 2.24
CA TYR A 33 -3.75 13.23 1.05
C TYR A 33 -4.06 14.72 1.08
N ARG A 34 -5.21 15.12 1.66
CA ARG A 34 -5.68 16.51 1.62
C ARG A 34 -5.35 17.32 2.87
N LYS A 35 -5.03 16.68 4.01
CA LYS A 35 -4.98 17.35 5.32
C LYS A 35 -3.62 17.43 5.99
N GLN A 36 -2.55 16.93 5.37
CA GLN A 36 -1.24 16.83 6.03
C GLN A 36 -0.19 17.73 5.34
N PRO A 37 -0.15 19.05 5.64
CA PRO A 37 0.90 19.92 5.14
C PRO A 37 2.26 19.45 5.66
N GLY A 38 3.23 19.27 4.76
CA GLY A 38 4.58 18.85 5.10
C GLY A 38 4.80 17.34 5.25
N ILE A 39 3.75 16.50 5.15
CA ILE A 39 3.89 15.04 5.21
C ILE A 39 3.21 14.41 3.98
N ARG A 40 4.02 13.83 3.09
CA ARG A 40 3.49 13.21 1.87
C ARG A 40 3.25 11.70 2.02
N PHE A 41 1.98 11.33 2.10
CA PHE A 41 1.56 9.94 2.00
C PHE A 41 1.52 9.44 0.55
N ARG A 42 1.84 8.16 0.37
CA ARG A 42 1.75 7.42 -0.89
C ARG A 42 0.99 6.13 -0.66
N ARG A 43 0.13 5.76 -1.60
CA ARG A 43 -0.67 4.53 -1.54
C ARG A 43 -0.09 3.35 -2.32
N GLN A 44 -0.19 2.16 -1.74
CA GLN A 44 0.13 0.86 -2.33
C GLN A 44 1.54 0.85 -2.92
N ARG A 45 2.51 1.13 -2.07
CA ARG A 45 3.93 1.16 -2.44
C ARG A 45 4.56 -0.19 -2.14
N THR A 46 5.47 -0.59 -3.02
CA THR A 46 6.32 -1.75 -2.79
C THR A 46 7.53 -1.34 -1.95
N ILE A 47 7.77 -2.06 -0.85
CA ILE A 47 8.92 -1.91 0.03
C ILE A 47 9.54 -3.30 0.17
N GLY A 48 10.74 -3.48 -0.41
CA GLY A 48 11.33 -4.81 -0.52
C GLY A 48 10.40 -5.79 -1.25
N ASN A 49 9.99 -6.84 -0.54
CA ASN A 49 9.10 -7.89 -1.03
C ASN A 49 7.63 -7.68 -0.63
N TYR A 50 7.31 -6.58 0.06
CA TYR A 50 5.99 -6.30 0.59
C TYR A 50 5.32 -5.17 -0.18
N MET A 51 3.99 -5.16 -0.14
CA MET A 51 3.17 -4.03 -0.56
C MET A 51 2.43 -3.50 0.64
N VAL A 52 2.50 -2.19 0.84
CA VAL A 52 1.87 -1.51 1.97
C VAL A 52 0.78 -0.58 1.49
N ASP A 53 -0.36 -0.51 2.19
CA ASP A 53 -1.53 0.26 1.76
C ASP A 53 -1.22 1.75 1.70
N LEU A 54 -0.57 2.28 2.73
CA LEU A 54 -0.17 3.68 2.83
C LEU A 54 1.22 3.81 3.49
N VAL A 55 2.03 4.74 2.99
CA VAL A 55 3.36 5.03 3.55
C VAL A 55 3.72 6.50 3.41
N SER A 56 4.36 7.05 4.44
CA SER A 56 5.13 8.29 4.36
C SER A 56 6.60 7.98 4.61
N PHE A 57 7.44 8.15 3.59
CA PHE A 57 8.88 7.97 3.73
C PHE A 57 9.53 9.11 4.51
N GLU A 58 8.96 10.32 4.41
CA GLU A 58 9.43 11.52 5.12
C GLU A 58 9.22 11.37 6.63
N ALA A 59 8.08 10.78 7.04
CA ALA A 59 7.77 10.52 8.44
C ALA A 59 8.24 9.13 8.94
N GLY A 60 8.71 8.26 8.06
CA GLY A 60 9.10 6.88 8.41
C GLY A 60 7.95 5.99 8.86
N VAL A 61 6.72 6.26 8.41
CA VAL A 61 5.50 5.57 8.87
C VAL A 61 4.86 4.75 7.76
N VAL A 62 4.46 3.52 8.10
CA VAL A 62 3.60 2.64 7.30
C VAL A 62 2.27 2.47 8.01
N ILE A 63 1.16 2.55 7.26
CA ILE A 63 -0.18 2.27 7.76
C ILE A 63 -0.74 1.12 6.91
N ALA A 64 -1.03 -0.01 7.57
CA ALA A 64 -1.73 -1.14 6.99
C ALA A 64 -3.18 -1.13 7.50
N LEU A 65 -4.13 -1.36 6.60
CA LEU A 65 -5.55 -1.47 6.92
C LEU A 65 -5.95 -2.92 6.80
N ASP A 66 -6.00 -3.62 7.93
CA ASP A 66 -6.40 -5.02 7.93
C ASP A 66 -7.93 -5.12 7.80
N GLY A 67 -8.41 -5.34 6.58
CA GLY A 67 -9.82 -5.62 6.34
C GLY A 67 -10.16 -7.06 6.70
N SER A 68 -11.42 -7.35 7.04
CA SER A 68 -11.94 -8.73 7.10
C SER A 68 -11.80 -9.48 5.76
N GLN A 69 -11.47 -8.78 4.67
CA GLN A 69 -11.15 -9.32 3.35
C GLN A 69 -9.76 -10.01 3.30
N HIS A 70 -8.90 -9.79 4.29
CA HIS A 70 -7.62 -10.50 4.40
C HIS A 70 -7.75 -11.87 5.09
N LEU A 71 -8.90 -12.19 5.68
CA LEU A 71 -9.17 -13.49 6.31
C LEU A 71 -9.23 -14.65 5.30
N SER A 72 -9.28 -14.40 3.99
CA SER A 72 -9.34 -15.45 2.96
C SER A 72 -7.99 -15.82 2.34
N SER A 73 -6.86 -15.35 2.87
CA SER A 73 -5.54 -15.80 2.41
C SER A 73 -4.96 -16.84 3.38
N GLN A 74 -5.57 -18.02 3.36
CA GLN A 74 -4.96 -19.22 3.90
C GLN A 74 -3.70 -19.54 3.06
N GLN A 75 -2.58 -19.56 3.77
CA GLN A 75 -1.31 -20.24 3.49
C GLN A 75 -1.27 -21.12 2.23
N HIS A 76 -0.34 -20.81 1.31
CA HIS A 76 0.46 -21.81 0.61
C HIS A 76 1.73 -21.17 0.03
#